data_AF-A0A167R0I5-F1
#
_entry.id   AF-A0A167R0I5-F1
#
_cell.length_a   1.000
_cell.length_b   1.000
_cell.length_c   1.000
_cell.angle_alpha   90.00
_cell.angle_beta   90.00
_cell.angle_gamma   90.00
#
_symmetry.space_group_name_H-M   'P 1'
#
loop_
_entity.id
_entity.type
_entity.pdbx_description
1 polymer ?
#
loop_
_entity_poly.entity_id
_entity_poly.type
_entity_poly.pdbx_seq_one_letter_code
_entity_poly.pdbx_strand_id
1 'polypeptide(L)'
;MTLVHYLESSPVQALGALARLLTSPLVTGAALLAFTQAPPDLRADAVRRLSAAAGTTVGEHIRPETIELALKVVFGWGLVKAVNGALNSAATNSWRFGKASGWDWPREVAVVTGGCSGIGRNVVEQLTARGVRCAILDVQPLPKALEGHRHIRYFRCDVTNPDEVARVADAVRAEYGHPSILVNNAGITVPKNILEIPPATLNKVFAVNTISHWYLVQAFVPHMVEVNKGHVVTVASMASFVALAKGADYSATKAAALAFHESLNSELRNTHGVSGVLTTVVHPNFVATPLVKDFSKELEKGGIRLLTSEDVARQLTDQVFACKGAQIVCPERLSFITGFRSLPAWIQFPVRNMIAANSKNI
;
A
#
# COMPACT_ATOMS: atom_id res chain seq x y z
N MET A 1 -8.65 -18.43 20.08
CA MET A 1 -8.89 -18.21 18.63
C MET A 1 -9.21 -16.74 18.45
N THR A 2 -8.25 -15.95 18.00
CA THR A 2 -8.30 -14.47 18.01
C THR A 2 -9.29 -13.94 16.97
N LEU A 3 -9.94 -12.79 17.21
CA LEU A 3 -10.83 -12.10 16.25
C LEU A 3 -10.17 -11.95 14.85
N VAL A 4 -8.84 -11.81 14.84
CA VAL A 4 -7.98 -11.74 13.66
C VAL A 4 -7.98 -13.06 12.85
N HIS A 5 -7.97 -14.21 13.52
CA HIS A 5 -7.97 -15.54 12.87
C HIS A 5 -9.31 -15.84 12.18
N TYR A 6 -10.43 -15.31 12.69
CA TYR A 6 -11.74 -15.47 12.05
C TYR A 6 -11.82 -14.64 10.75
N LEU A 7 -11.33 -13.40 10.79
CA LEU A 7 -11.34 -12.45 9.66
C LEU A 7 -10.47 -12.86 8.46
N GLU A 8 -9.62 -13.88 8.60
CA GLU A 8 -8.63 -14.28 7.59
C GLU A 8 -8.87 -15.64 6.94
N SER A 9 -9.98 -16.31 7.31
CA SER A 9 -10.36 -17.62 6.76
C SER A 9 -10.89 -17.54 5.31
N SER A 10 -10.72 -18.59 4.51
CA SER A 10 -11.22 -18.67 3.12
C SER A 10 -12.73 -18.37 2.97
N PRO A 11 -13.62 -18.82 3.89
CA PRO A 11 -15.02 -18.40 3.91
C PRO A 11 -15.18 -16.88 4.04
N VAL A 12 -14.34 -16.22 4.83
CA VAL A 12 -14.38 -14.75 5.00
C VAL A 12 -13.84 -14.02 3.76
N GLN A 13 -12.92 -14.62 2.99
CA GLN A 13 -12.49 -14.05 1.71
C GLN A 13 -13.60 -14.11 0.65
N ALA A 14 -14.32 -15.25 0.57
CA ALA A 14 -15.50 -15.38 -0.28
C ALA A 14 -16.60 -14.40 0.15
N LEU A 15 -16.83 -14.24 1.47
CA LEU A 15 -17.72 -13.22 2.02
C LEU A 15 -17.23 -11.79 1.71
N GLY A 16 -15.93 -11.55 1.62
CA GLY A 16 -15.36 -10.25 1.25
C GLY A 16 -15.60 -9.89 -0.21
N ALA A 17 -15.46 -10.86 -1.12
CA ALA A 17 -15.81 -10.69 -2.53
C ALA A 17 -17.32 -10.46 -2.70
N LEU A 18 -18.13 -11.26 -2.00
CA LEU A 18 -19.58 -11.09 -1.94
C LEU A 18 -19.96 -9.71 -1.36
N ALA A 19 -19.31 -9.27 -0.28
CA ALA A 19 -19.54 -7.96 0.33
C ALA A 19 -19.15 -6.81 -0.60
N ARG A 20 -18.10 -6.93 -1.41
CA ARG A 20 -17.76 -5.92 -2.43
C ARG A 20 -18.83 -5.85 -3.51
N LEU A 21 -19.32 -6.99 -3.99
CA LEU A 21 -20.42 -7.04 -4.96
C LEU A 21 -21.71 -6.44 -4.36
N LEU A 22 -22.05 -6.86 -3.15
CA LEU A 22 -23.22 -6.42 -2.40
C LEU A 22 -23.12 -4.98 -1.91
N THR A 23 -21.94 -4.33 -1.95
CA THR A 23 -21.79 -2.89 -1.65
C THR A 23 -21.50 -2.08 -2.91
N SER A 24 -21.57 -2.69 -4.10
CA SER A 24 -21.47 -1.95 -5.36
C SER A 24 -22.74 -1.12 -5.58
N PRO A 25 -22.65 0.21 -5.79
CA PRO A 25 -23.81 1.06 -6.08
C PRO A 25 -24.58 0.60 -7.32
N LEU A 26 -23.89 0.02 -8.31
CA LEU A 26 -24.53 -0.47 -9.53
C LEU A 26 -25.42 -1.68 -9.25
N VAL A 27 -24.91 -2.65 -8.48
CA VAL A 27 -25.65 -3.87 -8.13
C VAL A 27 -26.78 -3.55 -7.16
N THR A 28 -26.48 -2.81 -6.10
CA THR A 28 -27.47 -2.46 -5.06
C THR A 28 -28.50 -1.46 -5.54
N GLY A 29 -28.11 -0.50 -6.39
CA GLY A 29 -29.02 0.43 -7.03
C GLY A 29 -29.96 -0.26 -8.00
N ALA A 30 -29.46 -1.18 -8.82
CA ALA A 30 -30.30 -2.01 -9.70
C ALA A 30 -31.25 -2.91 -8.90
N ALA A 31 -30.77 -3.54 -7.81
CA ALA A 31 -31.60 -4.35 -6.93
C ALA A 31 -32.68 -3.52 -6.22
N LEU A 32 -32.33 -2.33 -5.74
CA LEU A 32 -33.28 -1.39 -5.12
C LEU A 32 -34.35 -0.94 -6.13
N LEU A 33 -33.94 -0.58 -7.35
CA LEU A 33 -34.86 -0.20 -8.42
C LEU A 33 -35.79 -1.37 -8.78
N ALA A 34 -35.23 -2.56 -9.01
CA ALA A 34 -36.00 -3.75 -9.35
C ALA A 34 -37.00 -4.12 -8.25
N PHE A 35 -36.59 -4.03 -6.97
CA PHE A 35 -37.48 -4.32 -5.85
C PHE A 35 -38.59 -3.28 -5.69
N THR A 36 -38.27 -1.99 -5.79
CA THR A 36 -39.25 -0.90 -5.63
C THR A 36 -40.25 -0.80 -6.79
N GLN A 37 -39.84 -1.19 -8.00
CA GLN A 37 -40.70 -1.22 -9.19
C GLN A 37 -41.46 -2.56 -9.35
N ALA A 38 -41.17 -3.57 -8.53
CA ALA A 38 -41.82 -4.88 -8.64
C ALA A 38 -43.28 -4.87 -8.14
N PRO A 39 -44.19 -5.59 -8.82
CA PRO A 39 -45.53 -5.88 -8.34
C PRO A 39 -45.54 -6.43 -6.89
N PRO A 40 -46.59 -6.14 -6.10
CA PRO A 40 -46.70 -6.61 -4.71
C PRO A 40 -46.47 -8.12 -4.54
N ASP A 41 -46.96 -8.93 -5.48
CA ASP A 41 -46.85 -10.40 -5.42
C ASP A 41 -45.39 -10.89 -5.52
N LEU A 42 -44.59 -10.23 -6.36
CA LEU A 42 -43.16 -10.55 -6.51
C LEU A 42 -42.35 -10.08 -5.30
N ARG A 43 -42.71 -8.94 -4.70
CA ARG A 43 -42.12 -8.49 -3.44
C ARG A 43 -42.43 -9.46 -2.30
N ALA A 44 -43.65 -9.97 -2.24
CA ALA A 44 -44.06 -10.97 -1.26
C ALA A 44 -43.34 -12.31 -1.46
N ASP A 45 -43.13 -12.76 -2.70
CA ASP A 45 -42.32 -13.96 -2.98
C ASP A 45 -40.86 -13.77 -2.57
N ALA A 46 -40.27 -12.60 -2.85
CA ALA A 46 -38.91 -12.27 -2.42
C ALA A 46 -38.77 -12.29 -0.89
N VAL A 47 -39.72 -11.70 -0.16
CA VAL A 47 -39.79 -11.78 1.31
C VAL A 47 -39.84 -13.24 1.76
N ARG A 48 -40.76 -14.04 1.21
CA ARG A 48 -40.91 -15.46 1.57
C ARG A 48 -39.62 -16.26 1.39
N ARG A 49 -38.94 -16.08 0.25
CA ARG A 49 -37.67 -16.78 -0.04
C ARG A 49 -36.56 -16.34 0.90
N LEU A 50 -36.45 -15.05 1.19
CA LEU A 50 -35.44 -14.53 2.10
C LEU A 50 -35.71 -14.95 3.56
N SER A 51 -36.97 -14.93 4.00
CA SER A 51 -37.38 -15.44 5.32
C SER A 51 -37.08 -16.92 5.48
N ALA A 52 -37.31 -17.73 4.45
CA ALA A 52 -36.97 -19.15 4.46
C ALA A 52 -35.45 -19.40 4.54
N ALA A 53 -34.65 -18.56 3.87
CA ALA A 53 -33.19 -18.67 3.87
C ALA A 53 -32.54 -18.14 5.16
N ALA A 54 -33.15 -17.17 5.84
CA ALA A 54 -32.59 -16.50 7.01
C ALA A 54 -32.84 -17.23 8.35
N GLY A 55 -33.59 -18.34 8.33
CA GLY A 55 -34.00 -19.07 9.53
C GLY A 55 -35.12 -18.38 10.32
N THR A 56 -35.75 -19.10 11.24
CA THR A 56 -36.99 -18.66 11.91
C THR A 56 -36.84 -17.34 12.69
N THR A 57 -35.69 -17.12 13.35
CA THR A 57 -35.46 -15.94 14.18
C THR A 57 -35.33 -14.64 13.38
N VAL A 58 -34.66 -14.69 12.22
CA VAL A 58 -34.46 -13.50 11.37
C VAL A 58 -35.62 -13.36 10.38
N GLY A 59 -36.17 -14.47 9.90
CA GLY A 59 -37.23 -14.50 8.89
C GLY A 59 -38.54 -13.84 9.32
N GLU A 60 -38.86 -13.83 10.62
CA GLU A 60 -40.05 -13.14 11.19
C GLU A 60 -39.99 -11.61 11.06
N HIS A 61 -38.78 -11.05 10.95
CA HIS A 61 -38.55 -9.60 10.88
C HIS A 61 -38.41 -9.08 9.44
N ILE A 62 -38.35 -10.00 8.45
CA ILE A 62 -38.22 -9.65 7.04
C ILE A 62 -39.60 -9.28 6.51
N ARG A 63 -39.78 -7.99 6.25
CA ARG A 63 -40.94 -7.41 5.58
C ARG A 63 -40.48 -6.67 4.32
N PRO A 64 -41.37 -6.37 3.35
CA PRO A 64 -40.98 -5.60 2.17
C PRO A 64 -40.27 -4.29 2.53
N GLU A 65 -40.74 -3.59 3.57
CA GLU A 65 -40.16 -2.34 4.05
C GLU A 65 -38.76 -2.54 4.64
N THR A 66 -38.53 -3.64 5.35
CA THR A 66 -37.21 -4.01 5.90
C THR A 66 -36.21 -4.28 4.79
N ILE A 67 -36.61 -5.00 3.73
CA ILE A 67 -35.76 -5.28 2.56
C ILE A 67 -35.44 -3.99 1.82
N GLU A 68 -36.45 -3.14 1.58
CA GLU A 68 -36.26 -1.85 0.92
C GLU A 68 -35.30 -0.95 1.71
N LEU A 69 -35.48 -0.86 3.04
CA LEU A 69 -34.60 -0.09 3.92
C LEU A 69 -33.17 -0.65 3.89
N ALA A 70 -33.01 -1.98 3.97
CA ALA A 70 -31.70 -2.62 3.89
C ALA A 70 -31.01 -2.31 2.54
N LEU A 71 -31.73 -2.42 1.42
CA LEU A 71 -31.20 -2.09 0.09
C LEU A 71 -30.82 -0.61 0.00
N LYS A 72 -31.62 0.31 0.53
CA LYS A 72 -31.29 1.75 0.60
C LYS A 72 -30.03 2.00 1.42
N VAL A 73 -29.90 1.38 2.59
CA VAL A 73 -28.72 1.53 3.47
C VAL A 73 -27.46 1.01 2.78
N VAL A 74 -27.51 -0.18 2.20
CA VAL A 74 -26.35 -0.79 1.55
C VAL A 74 -25.99 -0.04 0.25
N PHE A 75 -26.99 0.41 -0.53
CA PHE A 75 -26.76 1.29 -1.69
C PHE A 75 -26.14 2.62 -1.27
N GLY A 76 -26.69 3.29 -0.25
CA GLY A 76 -26.17 4.55 0.27
C GLY A 76 -24.73 4.41 0.78
N TRP A 77 -24.44 3.34 1.53
CA TRP A 77 -23.08 3.02 1.97
C TRP A 77 -22.13 2.76 0.80
N GLY A 78 -22.58 1.99 -0.18
CA GLY A 78 -21.85 1.76 -1.43
C GLY A 78 -21.53 3.05 -2.16
N LEU A 79 -22.52 3.94 -2.27
CA LEU A 79 -22.38 5.23 -2.95
C LEU A 79 -21.38 6.13 -2.23
N VAL A 80 -21.47 6.23 -0.90
CA VAL A 80 -20.49 6.96 -0.08
C VAL A 80 -19.08 6.43 -0.32
N LYS A 81 -18.89 5.10 -0.32
CA LYS A 81 -17.59 4.49 -0.59
C LYS A 81 -17.08 4.78 -2.01
N ALA A 82 -17.94 4.68 -3.02
CA ALA A 82 -17.58 4.92 -4.41
C ALA A 82 -17.21 6.39 -4.66
N VAL A 83 -18.02 7.32 -4.15
CA VAL A 83 -17.76 8.77 -4.22
C VAL A 83 -16.47 9.10 -3.48
N ASN A 84 -16.29 8.61 -2.25
CA ASN A 84 -15.07 8.83 -1.48
C ASN A 84 -13.83 8.26 -2.21
N GLY A 85 -13.92 7.07 -2.81
CA GLY A 85 -12.85 6.50 -3.62
C GLY A 85 -12.51 7.35 -4.86
N ALA A 86 -13.53 7.86 -5.56
CA ALA A 86 -13.34 8.75 -6.70
C ALA A 86 -12.69 10.08 -6.28
N LEU A 87 -13.14 10.68 -5.18
CA LEU A 87 -12.56 11.90 -4.62
C LEU A 87 -11.12 11.68 -4.16
N ASN A 88 -10.82 10.57 -3.48
CA ASN A 88 -9.45 10.22 -3.10
C ASN A 88 -8.55 10.02 -4.31
N SER A 89 -9.04 9.34 -5.36
CA SER A 89 -8.29 9.18 -6.60
C SER A 89 -8.06 10.53 -7.29
N ALA A 90 -9.07 11.40 -7.36
CA ALA A 90 -8.92 12.74 -7.93
C ALA A 90 -7.91 13.57 -7.12
N ALA A 91 -8.04 13.63 -5.79
CA ALA A 91 -7.15 14.39 -4.91
C ALA A 91 -5.69 13.91 -4.98
N THR A 92 -5.45 12.60 -5.03
CA THR A 92 -4.09 12.03 -5.19
C THR A 92 -3.51 12.22 -6.60
N ASN A 93 -4.32 12.65 -7.57
CA ASN A 93 -3.93 12.89 -8.95
C ASN A 93 -4.12 14.35 -9.40
N SER A 94 -4.01 15.31 -8.47
CA SER A 94 -4.17 16.75 -8.77
C SER A 94 -5.48 17.08 -9.49
N TRP A 95 -6.57 16.43 -9.05
CA TRP A 95 -7.92 16.52 -9.62
C TRP A 95 -8.01 16.10 -11.09
N ARG A 96 -7.04 15.31 -11.59
CA ARG A 96 -7.11 14.64 -12.88
C ARG A 96 -7.94 13.37 -12.78
N PHE A 97 -9.00 13.28 -13.58
CA PHE A 97 -9.89 12.10 -13.64
C PHE A 97 -9.35 10.98 -14.55
N GLY A 98 -8.44 11.31 -15.47
CA GLY A 98 -7.79 10.37 -16.39
C GLY A 98 -6.43 9.84 -15.92
N LYS A 99 -5.84 8.98 -16.74
CA LYS A 99 -4.44 8.54 -16.60
C LYS A 99 -3.49 9.68 -16.94
N ALA A 100 -2.32 9.73 -16.32
CA ALA A 100 -1.24 10.57 -16.84
C ALA A 100 -0.82 10.08 -18.24
N SER A 101 -0.50 11.02 -19.13
CA SER A 101 -0.01 10.75 -20.49
C SER A 101 1.52 10.64 -20.53
N GLY A 102 2.08 10.29 -21.69
CA GLY A 102 3.53 10.29 -21.92
C GLY A 102 4.28 9.06 -21.40
N TRP A 103 3.57 7.96 -21.13
CA TRP A 103 4.15 6.68 -20.72
C TRP A 103 4.32 5.74 -21.92
N ASP A 104 5.55 5.26 -22.11
CA ASP A 104 5.92 4.26 -23.13
C ASP A 104 6.80 3.18 -22.46
N TRP A 105 6.18 2.12 -21.95
CA TRP A 105 6.80 1.15 -21.03
C TRP A 105 8.18 0.62 -21.47
N PRO A 106 8.40 0.23 -22.74
CA PRO A 106 9.72 -0.17 -23.24
C PRO A 106 10.81 0.91 -23.15
N ARG A 107 10.43 2.18 -23.13
CA ARG A 107 11.36 3.32 -22.98
C ARG A 107 11.53 3.76 -21.53
N GLU A 108 10.60 3.39 -20.64
CA GLU A 108 10.67 3.75 -19.23
C GLU A 108 11.83 3.08 -18.51
N VAL A 109 12.35 3.81 -17.52
CA VAL A 109 13.43 3.37 -16.66
C VAL A 109 13.00 3.56 -15.22
N ALA A 110 13.05 2.47 -14.45
CA ALA A 110 12.76 2.44 -13.03
C ALA A 110 14.04 2.25 -12.21
N VAL A 111 14.26 3.14 -11.25
CA VAL A 111 15.26 2.96 -10.19
C VAL A 111 14.57 2.30 -9.00
N VAL A 112 15.03 1.11 -8.60
CA VAL A 112 14.47 0.38 -7.45
C VAL A 112 15.56 0.17 -6.41
N THR A 113 15.40 0.80 -5.25
CA THR A 113 16.33 0.62 -4.12
C THR A 113 15.95 -0.62 -3.32
N GLY A 114 16.93 -1.37 -2.81
CA GLY A 114 16.67 -2.64 -2.12
C GLY A 114 16.09 -3.72 -3.05
N GLY A 115 16.43 -3.67 -4.34
CA GLY A 115 15.85 -4.52 -5.38
C GLY A 115 16.40 -5.95 -5.44
N CYS A 116 17.39 -6.32 -4.62
CA CYS A 116 17.94 -7.68 -4.62
C CYS A 116 17.13 -8.66 -3.77
N SER A 117 16.18 -8.21 -2.95
CA SER A 117 15.41 -9.09 -2.06
C SER A 117 13.98 -8.60 -1.79
N GLY A 118 13.16 -9.49 -1.20
CA GLY A 118 11.83 -9.14 -0.66
C GLY A 118 10.90 -8.47 -1.67
N ILE A 119 10.26 -7.37 -1.23
CA ILE A 119 9.31 -6.58 -2.04
C ILE A 119 10.04 -5.98 -3.26
N GLY A 120 11.21 -5.38 -3.06
CA GLY A 120 11.98 -4.72 -4.12
C GLY A 120 12.30 -5.66 -5.29
N ARG A 121 12.72 -6.91 -4.99
CA ARG A 121 12.94 -7.92 -6.02
C ARG A 121 11.68 -8.23 -6.84
N ASN A 122 10.54 -8.46 -6.18
CA ASN A 122 9.29 -8.72 -6.87
C ASN A 122 8.82 -7.52 -7.70
N VAL A 123 9.06 -6.29 -7.21
CA VAL A 123 8.80 -5.06 -7.98
C VAL A 123 9.63 -5.03 -9.26
N VAL A 124 10.93 -5.33 -9.17
CA VAL A 124 11.82 -5.42 -10.34
C VAL A 124 11.31 -6.46 -11.33
N GLU A 125 11.03 -7.69 -10.89
CA GLU A 125 10.57 -8.78 -11.74
C GLU A 125 9.25 -8.43 -12.46
N GLN A 126 8.32 -7.78 -11.76
CA GLN A 126 7.03 -7.39 -12.35
C GLN A 126 7.13 -6.19 -13.31
N LEU A 127 8.01 -5.22 -13.03
CA LEU A 127 8.27 -4.09 -13.94
C LEU A 127 8.91 -4.58 -15.24
N THR A 128 9.92 -5.44 -15.15
CA THR A 128 10.64 -5.95 -16.32
C THR A 128 9.78 -6.91 -17.16
N ALA A 129 8.90 -7.69 -16.51
CA ALA A 129 7.91 -8.52 -17.20
C ALA A 129 6.95 -7.70 -18.08
N ARG A 130 6.77 -6.41 -17.77
CA ARG A 130 5.93 -5.46 -18.52
C ARG A 130 6.75 -4.49 -19.39
N GLY A 131 8.02 -4.81 -19.63
CA GLY A 131 8.89 -4.11 -20.58
C GLY A 131 9.69 -2.93 -20.02
N VAL A 132 9.56 -2.60 -18.73
CA VAL A 132 10.31 -1.49 -18.11
C VAL A 132 11.76 -1.92 -17.86
N ARG A 133 12.70 -1.01 -18.13
CA ARG A 133 14.13 -1.21 -17.78
C ARG A 133 14.35 -0.85 -16.32
N CYS A 134 15.03 -1.69 -15.56
CA CYS A 134 15.25 -1.50 -14.13
C CYS A 134 16.73 -1.31 -13.81
N ALA A 135 17.03 -0.24 -13.06
CA ALA A 135 18.27 -0.03 -12.35
C ALA A 135 18.07 -0.41 -10.87
N ILE A 136 18.72 -1.49 -10.43
CA ILE A 136 18.68 -1.95 -9.05
C ILE A 136 19.81 -1.27 -8.28
N LEU A 137 19.46 -0.59 -7.19
CA LEU A 137 20.41 -0.04 -6.22
C LEU A 137 20.32 -0.86 -4.94
N ASP A 138 21.37 -1.61 -4.61
CA ASP A 138 21.41 -2.43 -3.40
C ASP A 138 22.85 -2.63 -2.91
N VAL A 139 23.01 -2.83 -1.61
CA VAL A 139 24.30 -3.24 -1.01
C VAL A 139 24.52 -4.74 -1.12
N GLN A 140 23.43 -5.51 -1.24
CA GLN A 140 23.46 -6.96 -1.43
C GLN A 140 23.84 -7.30 -2.87
N PRO A 141 24.54 -8.43 -3.09
CA PRO A 141 24.84 -8.90 -4.43
C PRO A 141 23.55 -9.22 -5.21
N LEU A 142 23.59 -9.06 -6.53
CA LEU A 142 22.49 -9.41 -7.40
C LEU A 142 22.17 -10.93 -7.26
N PRO A 143 20.90 -11.32 -7.06
CA PRO A 143 20.54 -12.73 -7.05
C PRO A 143 20.82 -13.38 -8.40
N LYS A 144 21.30 -14.64 -8.40
CA LYS A 144 21.53 -15.43 -9.63
C LYS A 144 20.34 -15.47 -10.58
N ALA A 145 19.12 -15.43 -10.05
CA ALA A 145 17.90 -15.42 -10.85
C ALA A 145 17.72 -14.16 -11.72
N LEU A 146 18.41 -13.06 -11.40
CA LEU A 146 18.37 -11.79 -12.14
C LEU A 146 19.65 -11.54 -12.95
N GLU A 147 20.67 -12.38 -12.80
CA GLU A 147 21.92 -12.27 -13.57
C GLU A 147 21.64 -12.45 -15.07
N GLY A 148 22.26 -11.62 -15.91
CA GLY A 148 22.09 -11.68 -17.37
C GLY A 148 20.73 -11.21 -17.90
N HIS A 149 19.81 -10.77 -17.05
CA HIS A 149 18.51 -10.29 -17.49
C HIS A 149 18.64 -8.98 -18.29
N ARG A 150 18.20 -8.99 -19.56
CA ARG A 150 18.41 -7.89 -20.54
C ARG A 150 17.88 -6.51 -20.11
N HIS A 151 16.83 -6.49 -19.28
CA HIS A 151 16.20 -5.25 -18.78
C HIS A 151 16.65 -4.84 -17.38
N ILE A 152 17.63 -5.54 -16.79
CA ILE A 152 18.10 -5.26 -15.44
C ILE A 152 19.56 -4.85 -15.48
N ARG A 153 19.87 -3.75 -14.79
CA ARG A 153 21.24 -3.38 -14.43
C ARG A 153 21.35 -3.20 -12.94
N TYR A 154 22.44 -3.70 -12.40
CA TYR A 154 22.73 -3.68 -10.99
C TYR A 154 23.83 -2.67 -10.70
N PHE A 155 23.57 -1.82 -9.72
CA PHE A 155 24.52 -0.88 -9.18
C PHE A 155 24.65 -1.15 -7.69
N ARG A 156 25.84 -1.60 -7.26
CA ARG A 156 26.16 -1.65 -5.84
C ARG A 156 26.13 -0.22 -5.29
N CYS A 157 25.24 0.03 -4.34
CA CYS A 157 24.99 1.37 -3.81
C CYS A 157 24.57 1.30 -2.34
N ASP A 158 25.35 1.90 -1.43
CA ASP A 158 24.84 2.26 -0.10
C ASP A 158 24.07 3.58 -0.19
N VAL A 159 22.74 3.49 -0.15
CA VAL A 159 21.83 4.65 -0.24
C VAL A 159 21.96 5.62 0.93
N THR A 160 22.72 5.27 1.98
CA THR A 160 23.03 6.19 3.09
C THR A 160 24.17 7.15 2.78
N ASN A 161 24.92 6.92 1.69
CA ASN A 161 26.00 7.77 1.24
C ASN A 161 25.54 8.65 0.05
N PRO A 162 25.39 9.98 0.21
CA PRO A 162 24.92 10.85 -0.86
C PRO A 162 25.87 10.90 -2.06
N ASP A 163 27.18 10.79 -1.86
CA ASP A 163 28.18 10.80 -2.95
C ASP A 163 28.06 9.52 -3.79
N GLU A 164 27.80 8.38 -3.14
CA GLU A 164 27.58 7.11 -3.83
C GLU A 164 26.27 7.13 -4.62
N VAL A 165 25.20 7.69 -4.04
CA VAL A 165 23.91 7.89 -4.74
C VAL A 165 24.08 8.80 -5.96
N ALA A 166 24.79 9.92 -5.83
CA ALA A 166 25.05 10.84 -6.93
C ALA A 166 25.82 10.15 -8.07
N ARG A 167 26.94 9.48 -7.74
CA ARG A 167 27.75 8.73 -8.72
C ARG A 167 26.94 7.64 -9.43
N VAL A 168 26.12 6.89 -8.69
CA VAL A 168 25.27 5.85 -9.29
C VAL A 168 24.17 6.47 -10.14
N ALA A 169 23.60 7.61 -9.75
CA ALA A 169 22.62 8.31 -10.58
C ALA A 169 23.20 8.76 -11.92
N ASP A 170 24.44 9.24 -11.94
CA ASP A 170 25.16 9.55 -13.19
C ASP A 170 25.38 8.31 -14.05
N ALA A 171 25.78 7.18 -13.44
CA ALA A 171 25.96 5.92 -14.15
C ALA A 171 24.64 5.39 -14.75
N VAL A 172 23.53 5.48 -13.99
CA VAL A 172 22.19 5.12 -14.48
C VAL A 172 21.79 6.01 -15.67
N ARG A 173 22.02 7.32 -15.57
CA ARG A 173 21.75 8.27 -16.67
C ARG A 173 22.57 7.95 -17.92
N ALA A 174 23.84 7.64 -17.76
CA ALA A 174 24.73 7.29 -18.86
C ALA A 174 24.28 6.02 -19.59
N GLU A 175 23.79 5.01 -18.86
CA GLU A 175 23.42 3.72 -19.45
C GLU A 175 21.97 3.67 -19.98
N TYR A 176 21.04 4.30 -19.27
CA TYR A 176 19.60 4.16 -19.55
C TYR A 176 18.89 5.45 -19.94
N GLY A 177 19.55 6.59 -19.78
CA GLY A 177 18.91 7.90 -19.79
C GLY A 177 18.24 8.23 -18.46
N HIS A 178 17.40 9.26 -18.46
CA HIS A 178 16.76 9.73 -17.23
C HIS A 178 15.66 8.77 -16.74
N PRO A 179 15.72 8.30 -15.48
CA PRO A 179 14.65 7.53 -14.88
C PRO A 179 13.32 8.28 -14.82
N SER A 180 12.24 7.58 -15.09
CA SER A 180 10.87 8.08 -14.96
C SER A 180 10.13 7.48 -13.76
N ILE A 181 10.66 6.42 -13.16
CA ILE A 181 10.10 5.78 -11.97
C ILE A 181 11.20 5.69 -10.91
N LEU A 182 10.92 6.16 -9.70
CA LEU A 182 11.79 5.99 -8.53
C LEU A 182 11.02 5.22 -7.46
N VAL A 183 11.54 4.06 -7.04
CA VAL A 183 10.99 3.26 -5.95
C VAL A 183 11.92 3.31 -4.74
N ASN A 184 11.55 4.14 -3.77
CA ASN A 184 12.17 4.21 -2.45
C ASN A 184 11.68 3.03 -1.60
N ASN A 185 12.38 1.89 -1.71
CA ASN A 185 12.02 0.62 -1.08
C ASN A 185 13.08 0.10 -0.10
N ALA A 186 14.36 0.47 -0.25
CA ALA A 186 15.41 0.04 0.67
C ALA A 186 15.01 0.32 2.13
N GLY A 187 15.15 -0.70 2.98
CA GLY A 187 14.72 -0.61 4.36
C GLY A 187 15.33 -1.69 5.24
N ILE A 188 15.60 -1.34 6.49
CA ILE A 188 16.08 -2.24 7.52
C ILE A 188 15.27 -2.08 8.81
N THR A 189 15.30 -3.11 9.64
CA THR A 189 14.78 -3.07 11.01
C THR A 189 15.62 -3.98 11.88
N VAL A 190 15.75 -3.64 13.16
CA VAL A 190 16.32 -4.52 14.17
C VAL A 190 15.38 -4.43 15.38
N PRO A 191 14.54 -5.44 15.64
CA PRO A 191 13.63 -5.40 16.77
C PRO A 191 14.42 -5.26 18.08
N LYS A 192 14.24 -4.15 18.79
CA LYS A 192 14.89 -3.90 20.06
C LYS A 192 14.12 -2.93 20.93
N ASN A 193 14.23 -3.07 22.25
CA ASN A 193 13.62 -2.12 23.17
C ASN A 193 14.22 -0.73 22.97
N ILE A 194 13.38 0.31 23.11
CA ILE A 194 13.79 1.70 22.91
C ILE A 194 14.94 2.13 23.83
N LEU A 195 15.04 1.51 25.01
CA LEU A 195 16.10 1.78 26.00
C LEU A 195 17.41 1.04 25.73
N GLU A 196 17.42 0.10 24.77
CA GLU A 196 18.53 -0.85 24.55
C GLU A 196 19.10 -0.79 23.12
N ILE A 197 18.54 0.08 22.27
CA ILE A 197 19.00 0.23 20.89
C ILE A 197 20.37 0.92 20.85
N PRO A 198 21.41 0.30 20.25
CA PRO A 198 22.70 0.94 20.12
C PRO A 198 22.59 2.19 19.22
N PRO A 199 23.29 3.30 19.53
CA PRO A 199 23.26 4.51 18.70
C PRO A 199 23.60 4.26 17.23
N ALA A 200 24.57 3.38 16.95
CA ALA A 200 24.95 3.02 15.58
C ALA A 200 23.80 2.35 14.80
N THR A 201 23.06 1.45 15.44
CA THR A 201 21.88 0.79 14.85
C THR A 201 20.77 1.81 14.60
N LEU A 202 20.48 2.65 15.60
CA LEU A 202 19.48 3.72 15.48
C LEU A 202 19.81 4.64 14.29
N ASN A 203 21.04 5.15 14.22
CA ASN A 203 21.48 6.03 13.15
C ASN A 203 21.39 5.35 11.78
N LYS A 204 21.77 4.07 11.66
CA LYS A 204 21.69 3.35 10.39
C LYS A 204 20.23 3.15 9.95
N VAL A 205 19.32 2.83 10.86
CA VAL A 205 17.88 2.65 10.54
C VAL A 205 17.29 3.96 10.02
N PHE A 206 17.57 5.11 10.65
CA PHE A 206 17.15 6.42 10.13
C PHE A 206 17.82 6.78 8.81
N ALA A 207 19.13 6.52 8.67
CA ALA A 207 19.86 6.81 7.45
C ALA A 207 19.27 6.04 6.26
N VAL A 208 18.99 4.73 6.41
CA VAL A 208 18.44 3.89 5.33
C VAL A 208 16.96 4.20 5.08
N ASN A 209 16.12 4.17 6.11
CA ASN A 209 14.67 4.19 5.94
C ASN A 209 14.08 5.58 5.74
N THR A 210 14.86 6.64 6.01
CA THR A 210 14.40 8.03 6.02
C THR A 210 15.33 8.89 5.21
N ILE A 211 16.54 9.18 5.70
CA ILE A 211 17.42 10.20 5.11
C ILE A 211 17.76 9.88 3.65
N SER A 212 17.98 8.60 3.32
CA SER A 212 18.27 8.16 1.94
C SER A 212 17.24 8.63 0.92
N HIS A 213 15.96 8.78 1.30
CA HIS A 213 14.91 9.22 0.39
C HIS A 213 15.15 10.64 -0.13
N TRP A 214 15.76 11.53 0.68
CA TRP A 214 16.14 12.87 0.23
C TRP A 214 17.23 12.78 -0.84
N TYR A 215 18.28 11.99 -0.61
CA TYR A 215 19.37 11.82 -1.58
C TYR A 215 18.85 11.26 -2.91
N LEU A 216 17.98 10.26 -2.84
CA LEU A 216 17.37 9.62 -4.02
C LEU A 216 16.48 10.60 -4.79
N VAL A 217 15.63 11.38 -4.09
CA VAL A 217 14.77 12.37 -4.75
C VAL A 217 15.60 13.50 -5.37
N GLN A 218 16.60 14.03 -4.66
CA GLN A 218 17.51 15.04 -5.19
C GLN A 218 18.26 14.53 -6.43
N ALA A 219 18.63 13.25 -6.48
CA ALA A 219 19.38 12.67 -7.58
C ALA A 219 18.53 12.36 -8.83
N PHE A 220 17.26 11.96 -8.67
CA PHE A 220 16.45 11.41 -9.76
C PHE A 220 15.20 12.23 -10.14
N VAL A 221 14.65 13.03 -9.23
CA VAL A 221 13.39 13.77 -9.47
C VAL A 221 13.56 15.09 -10.25
N PRO A 222 14.69 15.82 -10.24
CA PRO A 222 14.79 17.09 -10.98
C PRO A 222 14.39 17.01 -12.46
N HIS A 223 14.83 15.98 -13.18
CA HIS A 223 14.43 15.79 -14.58
C HIS A 223 12.94 15.43 -14.72
N MET A 224 12.37 14.66 -13.78
CA MET A 224 10.92 14.37 -13.79
C MET A 224 10.10 15.65 -13.68
N VAL A 225 10.57 16.61 -12.87
CA VAL A 225 9.95 17.94 -12.74
C VAL A 225 10.12 18.73 -14.04
N GLU A 226 11.32 18.77 -14.61
CA GLU A 226 11.62 19.47 -15.86
C GLU A 226 10.70 19.02 -17.01
N VAL A 227 10.51 17.70 -17.18
CA VAL A 227 9.63 17.14 -18.22
C VAL A 227 8.18 16.96 -17.77
N ASN A 228 7.84 17.39 -16.55
CA ASN A 228 6.52 17.20 -15.92
C ASN A 228 5.99 15.77 -16.07
N LYS A 229 6.85 14.77 -15.89
CA LYS A 229 6.52 13.35 -16.05
C LYS A 229 7.42 12.46 -15.21
N GLY A 230 6.81 11.69 -14.34
CA GLY A 230 7.49 10.66 -13.56
C GLY A 230 6.58 10.01 -12.52
N HIS A 231 7.10 9.07 -11.76
CA HIS A 231 6.39 8.43 -10.66
C HIS A 231 7.35 8.11 -9.51
N VAL A 232 7.16 8.78 -8.37
CA VAL A 232 7.90 8.50 -7.14
C VAL A 232 7.07 7.61 -6.23
N VAL A 233 7.59 6.44 -5.88
CA VAL A 233 6.96 5.47 -5.00
C VAL A 233 7.72 5.40 -3.68
N THR A 234 7.03 5.62 -2.57
CA THR A 234 7.58 5.49 -1.21
C THR A 234 7.02 4.24 -0.53
N VAL A 235 7.86 3.24 -0.23
CA VAL A 235 7.45 2.05 0.52
C VAL A 235 7.58 2.31 2.02
N ALA A 236 6.47 2.76 2.61
CA ALA A 236 6.33 3.00 4.04
C ALA A 236 5.92 1.70 4.77
N SER A 237 4.98 1.77 5.72
CA SER A 237 4.43 0.61 6.43
C SER A 237 3.14 0.97 7.15
N MET A 238 2.37 -0.01 7.61
CA MET A 238 1.33 0.19 8.62
C MET A 238 1.89 0.79 9.93
N ALA A 239 3.19 0.60 10.20
CA ALA A 239 3.91 1.23 11.31
C ALA A 239 3.93 2.78 11.23
N SER A 240 3.62 3.36 10.06
CA SER A 240 3.40 4.80 9.90
C SER A 240 2.20 5.31 10.71
N PHE A 241 1.22 4.46 11.02
CA PHE A 241 0.00 4.85 11.74
C PHE A 241 -0.05 4.27 13.16
N VAL A 242 0.41 3.02 13.32
CA VAL A 242 0.40 2.30 14.59
C VAL A 242 1.82 1.91 14.97
N ALA A 243 2.36 2.55 16.01
CA ALA A 243 3.71 2.26 16.49
C ALA A 243 3.79 0.89 17.15
N LEU A 244 4.90 0.19 16.91
CA LEU A 244 5.17 -1.15 17.42
C LEU A 244 6.09 -1.10 18.65
N ALA A 245 5.77 -1.90 19.67
CA ALA A 245 6.72 -2.19 20.73
C ALA A 245 7.94 -2.93 20.15
N LYS A 246 9.13 -2.68 20.72
CA LYS A 246 10.42 -3.15 20.18
C LYS A 246 10.72 -2.72 18.73
N GLY A 247 10.02 -1.72 18.21
CA GLY A 247 10.22 -1.17 16.86
C GLY A 247 9.98 0.34 16.83
N ALA A 248 10.44 1.04 17.86
CA ALA A 248 10.21 2.48 18.01
C ALA A 248 10.94 3.28 16.92
N ASP A 249 12.20 2.94 16.65
CA ASP A 249 13.02 3.46 15.54
C ASP A 249 12.37 3.15 14.18
N TYR A 250 11.95 1.90 13.95
CA TYR A 250 11.28 1.52 12.70
C TYR A 250 9.95 2.27 12.51
N SER A 251 9.12 2.35 13.55
CA SER A 251 7.84 3.08 13.50
C SER A 251 8.06 4.58 13.26
N ALA A 252 9.06 5.17 13.92
CA ALA A 252 9.43 6.57 13.72
C ALA A 252 9.90 6.81 12.27
N THR A 253 10.78 5.97 11.73
CA THR A 253 11.24 6.11 10.34
C THR A 253 10.13 5.91 9.32
N LYS A 254 9.19 4.99 9.54
CA LYS A 254 8.05 4.79 8.63
C LYS A 254 7.00 5.91 8.74
N ALA A 255 6.84 6.54 9.91
CA ALA A 255 6.06 7.77 10.03
C ALA A 255 6.77 8.95 9.32
N ALA A 256 8.08 9.07 9.46
CA ALA A 256 8.88 10.08 8.77
C ALA A 256 8.84 9.90 7.24
N ALA A 257 8.87 8.65 6.74
CA ALA A 257 8.74 8.35 5.31
C ALA A 257 7.36 8.76 4.74
N LEU A 258 6.28 8.62 5.52
CA LEU A 258 4.96 9.12 5.13
C LEU A 258 4.95 10.65 5.08
N ALA A 259 5.44 11.32 6.12
CA ALA A 259 5.50 12.78 6.15
C ALA A 259 6.38 13.33 5.00
N PHE A 260 7.52 12.70 4.72
CA PHE A 260 8.37 13.00 3.57
C PHE A 260 7.58 12.91 2.25
N HIS A 261 6.81 11.83 2.07
CA HIS A 261 6.01 11.64 0.87
C HIS A 261 4.93 12.72 0.70
N GLU A 262 4.25 13.10 1.79
CA GLU A 262 3.26 14.16 1.80
C GLU A 262 3.89 15.51 1.42
N SER A 263 5.04 15.85 2.01
CA SER A 263 5.79 17.06 1.67
C SER A 263 6.23 17.08 0.21
N LEU A 264 6.83 15.99 -0.29
CA LEU A 264 7.25 15.89 -1.69
C LEU A 264 6.06 16.10 -2.64
N ASN A 265 4.93 15.46 -2.38
CA ASN A 265 3.73 15.62 -3.20
C ASN A 265 3.22 17.07 -3.18
N SER A 266 3.22 17.71 -2.01
CA SER A 266 2.82 19.11 -1.88
C SER A 266 3.76 20.05 -2.64
N GLU A 267 5.07 19.86 -2.53
CA GLU A 267 6.07 20.70 -3.21
C GLU A 267 6.03 20.54 -4.72
N LEU A 268 5.89 19.30 -5.23
CA LEU A 268 5.73 19.04 -6.68
C LEU A 268 4.57 19.86 -7.25
N ARG A 269 3.44 19.92 -6.54
CA ARG A 269 2.24 20.64 -7.00
C ARG A 269 2.32 22.14 -6.82
N ASN A 270 2.71 22.59 -5.62
CA ASN A 270 2.54 23.98 -5.21
C ASN A 270 3.81 24.82 -5.40
N THR A 271 4.99 24.20 -5.30
CA THR A 271 6.27 24.88 -5.49
C THR A 271 6.73 24.77 -6.94
N HIS A 272 6.66 23.56 -7.52
CA HIS A 272 7.11 23.31 -8.89
C HIS A 272 6.00 23.43 -9.95
N GLY A 273 4.73 23.47 -9.55
CA GLY A 273 3.61 23.60 -10.48
C GLY A 273 3.39 22.39 -11.39
N VAL A 274 3.94 21.22 -11.05
CA VAL A 274 3.88 20.01 -11.88
C VAL A 274 2.79 19.04 -11.40
N SER A 275 2.12 18.39 -12.35
CA SER A 275 1.01 17.46 -12.09
C SER A 275 1.18 16.10 -12.80
N GLY A 276 2.20 15.97 -13.66
CA GLY A 276 2.57 14.72 -14.31
C GLY A 276 3.66 13.95 -13.57
N VAL A 277 4.25 14.52 -12.51
CA VAL A 277 5.05 13.75 -11.53
C VAL A 277 4.10 13.15 -10.49
N LEU A 278 3.84 11.85 -10.63
CA LEU A 278 2.95 11.09 -9.77
C LEU A 278 3.66 10.70 -8.49
N THR A 279 2.90 10.55 -7.41
CA THR A 279 3.41 10.01 -6.15
C THR A 279 2.52 8.89 -5.64
N THR A 280 3.12 7.77 -5.25
CA THR A 280 2.43 6.67 -4.56
C THR A 280 3.11 6.33 -3.25
N VAL A 281 2.36 6.22 -2.16
CA VAL A 281 2.87 5.69 -0.89
C VAL A 281 2.22 4.35 -0.62
N VAL A 282 3.03 3.36 -0.24
CA VAL A 282 2.56 2.00 0.05
C VAL A 282 2.76 1.72 1.53
N HIS A 283 1.72 1.20 2.19
CA HIS A 283 1.72 0.81 3.60
C HIS A 283 1.48 -0.69 3.74
N PRO A 284 2.52 -1.52 3.58
CA PRO A 284 2.39 -2.95 3.85
C PRO A 284 2.23 -3.20 5.35
N ASN A 285 1.33 -4.13 5.67
CA ASN A 285 1.41 -4.89 6.91
C ASN A 285 2.60 -5.87 6.84
N PHE A 286 2.79 -6.71 7.86
CA PHE A 286 3.90 -7.69 7.87
C PHE A 286 3.96 -8.54 6.59
N VAL A 287 5.13 -8.57 5.96
CA VAL A 287 5.38 -9.25 4.68
C VAL A 287 6.48 -10.30 4.87
N ALA A 288 6.25 -11.51 4.38
CA ALA A 288 7.23 -12.60 4.38
C ALA A 288 8.44 -12.23 3.50
N THR A 289 9.44 -11.63 4.14
CA THR A 289 10.68 -11.11 3.54
C THR A 289 11.84 -11.35 4.49
N PRO A 290 13.11 -11.23 4.04
CA PRO A 290 14.25 -11.32 4.94
C PRO A 290 14.18 -10.35 6.14
N LEU A 291 13.50 -9.21 6.00
CA LEU A 291 13.35 -8.18 7.03
C LEU A 291 12.62 -8.67 8.30
N VAL A 292 11.71 -9.64 8.17
CA VAL A 292 10.94 -10.17 9.31
C VAL A 292 11.33 -11.61 9.67
N LYS A 293 12.34 -12.18 9.00
CA LYS A 293 12.68 -13.61 9.09
C LYS A 293 12.94 -14.08 10.51
N ASP A 294 13.58 -13.24 11.33
CA ASP A 294 14.00 -13.60 12.68
C ASP A 294 12.84 -13.65 13.68
N PHE A 295 11.68 -13.10 13.33
CA PHE A 295 10.49 -13.02 14.20
C PHE A 295 9.19 -13.42 13.50
N SER A 296 9.28 -14.08 12.34
CA SER A 296 8.10 -14.42 11.53
C SER A 296 7.21 -15.47 12.22
N LYS A 297 7.82 -16.43 12.92
CA LYS A 297 7.09 -17.51 13.60
C LYS A 297 6.28 -16.99 14.79
N GLU A 298 6.83 -16.01 15.49
CA GLU A 298 6.22 -15.34 16.64
C GLU A 298 5.00 -14.53 16.19
N LEU A 299 5.13 -13.80 15.06
CA LEU A 299 4.01 -13.09 14.43
C LEU A 299 2.87 -14.05 14.06
N GLU A 300 3.20 -15.17 13.41
CA GLU A 300 2.21 -16.18 13.01
C GLU A 300 1.53 -16.83 14.23
N LYS A 301 2.28 -17.15 15.30
CA LYS A 301 1.72 -17.60 16.59
C LYS A 301 0.79 -16.58 17.22
N GLY A 302 1.08 -15.28 17.04
CA GLY A 302 0.22 -14.17 17.44
C GLY A 302 -1.05 -14.01 16.59
N GLY A 303 -1.23 -14.83 15.55
CA GLY A 303 -2.36 -14.79 14.64
C GLY A 303 -2.23 -13.77 13.51
N ILE A 304 -1.02 -13.28 13.23
CA ILE A 304 -0.75 -12.40 12.10
C ILE A 304 -0.40 -13.25 10.87
N ARG A 305 -1.22 -13.21 9.83
CA ARG A 305 -0.86 -13.78 8.53
C ARG A 305 0.04 -12.84 7.76
N LEU A 306 1.22 -13.33 7.41
CA LEU A 306 2.18 -12.58 6.60
C LEU A 306 1.67 -12.47 5.15
N LEU A 307 1.82 -11.27 4.59
CA LEU A 307 1.61 -11.03 3.15
C LEU A 307 2.77 -11.63 2.35
N THR A 308 2.49 -12.01 1.12
CA THR A 308 3.59 -12.31 0.18
C THR A 308 4.19 -11.00 -0.33
N SER A 309 5.50 -11.00 -0.58
CA SER A 309 6.17 -9.85 -1.21
C SER A 309 5.68 -9.61 -2.63
N GLU A 310 5.24 -10.66 -3.31
CA GLU A 310 4.62 -10.59 -4.63
C GLU A 310 3.30 -9.80 -4.62
N ASP A 311 2.41 -10.03 -3.64
CA ASP A 311 1.11 -9.33 -3.56
C ASP A 311 1.27 -7.83 -3.31
N VAL A 312 2.28 -7.45 -2.53
CA VAL A 312 2.60 -6.03 -2.28
C VAL A 312 3.21 -5.41 -3.52
N ALA A 313 4.16 -6.11 -4.17
CA ALA A 313 4.75 -5.67 -5.42
C ALA A 313 3.70 -5.52 -6.53
N ARG A 314 2.71 -6.43 -6.59
CA ARG A 314 1.61 -6.39 -7.58
C ARG A 314 0.78 -5.14 -7.45
N GLN A 315 0.33 -4.83 -6.23
CA GLN A 315 -0.44 -3.60 -5.98
C GLN A 315 0.37 -2.34 -6.29
N LEU A 316 1.66 -2.34 -5.95
CA LEU A 316 2.56 -1.22 -6.25
C LEU A 316 2.74 -1.04 -7.77
N THR A 317 3.10 -2.10 -8.49
CA THR A 317 3.35 -2.01 -9.93
C THR A 317 2.07 -1.73 -10.70
N ASP A 318 0.94 -2.37 -10.37
CA ASP A 318 -0.36 -2.07 -10.98
C ASP A 318 -0.72 -0.59 -10.86
N GLN A 319 -0.38 0.05 -9.74
CA GLN A 319 -0.58 1.49 -9.58
C GLN A 319 0.33 2.32 -10.50
N VAL A 320 1.59 1.91 -10.69
CA VAL A 320 2.49 2.53 -11.68
C VAL A 320 1.91 2.39 -13.08
N PHE A 321 1.48 1.19 -13.48
CA PHE A 321 0.88 0.93 -14.79
C PHE A 321 -0.52 1.57 -14.98
N ALA A 322 -1.20 1.91 -13.89
CA ALA A 322 -2.41 2.72 -13.95
C ALA A 322 -2.11 4.19 -14.27
N CYS A 323 -0.85 4.62 -14.25
CA CYS A 323 -0.40 5.99 -14.46
C CYS A 323 -1.13 6.98 -13.53
N LYS A 324 -1.27 6.59 -12.26
CA LYS A 324 -1.95 7.35 -11.21
C LYS A 324 -1.16 7.34 -9.91
N GLY A 325 -1.20 8.44 -9.17
CA GLY A 325 -0.80 8.48 -7.76
C GLY A 325 -1.85 7.82 -6.85
N ALA A 326 -1.42 7.32 -5.69
CA ALA A 326 -2.31 6.72 -4.68
C ALA A 326 -1.65 6.57 -3.30
N GLN A 327 -2.48 6.42 -2.27
CA GLN A 327 -2.08 5.84 -0.99
C GLN A 327 -2.61 4.40 -0.94
N ILE A 328 -1.71 3.43 -0.91
CA ILE A 328 -2.04 2.00 -0.94
C ILE A 328 -1.84 1.42 0.46
N VAL A 329 -2.85 0.74 0.98
CA VAL A 329 -2.74 -0.05 2.21
C VAL A 329 -2.84 -1.52 1.85
N CYS A 330 -1.83 -2.31 2.24
CA CYS A 330 -1.77 -3.73 1.92
C CYS A 330 -1.92 -4.55 3.21
N PRO A 331 -3.00 -5.34 3.40
CA PRO A 331 -4.17 -5.47 2.53
C PRO A 331 -5.19 -4.32 2.71
N GLU A 332 -5.94 -4.00 1.65
CA GLU A 332 -6.87 -2.86 1.58
C GLU A 332 -7.92 -2.83 2.72
N ARG A 333 -8.33 -4.00 3.23
CA ARG A 333 -9.26 -4.11 4.36
C ARG A 333 -8.78 -3.40 5.64
N LEU A 334 -7.47 -3.14 5.76
CA LEU A 334 -6.87 -2.42 6.88
C LEU A 334 -6.79 -0.91 6.66
N SER A 335 -7.37 -0.37 5.58
CA SER A 335 -7.31 1.07 5.26
C SER A 335 -7.89 1.96 6.35
N PHE A 336 -8.82 1.46 7.17
CA PHE A 336 -9.38 2.20 8.31
C PHE A 336 -8.31 2.57 9.37
N ILE A 337 -7.19 1.84 9.43
CA ILE A 337 -6.11 2.10 10.39
C ILE A 337 -5.40 3.44 10.10
N THR A 338 -5.48 3.96 8.87
CA THR A 338 -4.91 5.28 8.52
C THR A 338 -5.45 6.39 9.43
N GLY A 339 -6.73 6.31 9.83
CA GLY A 339 -7.37 7.25 10.77
C GLY A 339 -7.15 6.93 12.25
N PHE A 340 -6.41 5.88 12.61
CA PHE A 340 -6.25 5.43 14.00
C PHE A 340 -5.69 6.53 14.93
N ARG A 341 -4.77 7.36 14.41
CA ARG A 341 -4.16 8.47 15.15
C ARG A 341 -5.15 9.61 15.46
N SER A 342 -6.26 9.68 14.75
CA SER A 342 -7.32 10.68 14.95
C SER A 342 -8.36 10.26 15.98
N LEU A 343 -8.34 9.01 16.46
CA LEU A 343 -9.29 8.52 17.47
C LEU A 343 -8.99 9.08 18.86
N PRO A 344 -9.95 9.14 19.78
CA PRO A 344 -9.67 9.50 21.18
C PRO A 344 -8.62 8.59 21.83
N ALA A 345 -7.84 9.14 22.76
CA ALA A 345 -6.78 8.41 23.46
C ALA A 345 -7.27 7.13 24.14
N TRP A 346 -8.46 7.14 24.74
CA TRP A 346 -9.06 5.98 25.41
C TRP A 346 -9.34 4.80 24.47
N ILE A 347 -9.41 5.02 23.15
CA ILE A 347 -9.45 3.95 22.12
C ILE A 347 -8.02 3.55 21.73
N GLN A 348 -7.14 4.53 21.52
CA GLN A 348 -5.78 4.27 21.04
C GLN A 348 -4.94 3.45 22.03
N PHE A 349 -4.98 3.80 23.33
CA PHE A 349 -4.12 3.20 24.34
C PHE A 349 -4.35 1.69 24.54
N PRO A 350 -5.60 1.21 24.72
CA PRO A 350 -5.86 -0.23 24.84
C PRO A 350 -5.39 -1.02 23.63
N VAL A 351 -5.61 -0.50 22.41
CA VAL A 351 -5.19 -1.16 21.17
C VAL A 351 -3.66 -1.22 21.08
N ARG A 352 -2.95 -0.12 21.36
CA ARG A 352 -1.48 -0.09 21.40
C ARG A 352 -0.92 -1.07 22.43
N ASN A 353 -1.51 -1.10 23.63
CA ASN A 353 -1.09 -2.01 24.70
C ASN A 353 -1.31 -3.48 24.33
N MET A 354 -2.42 -3.80 23.65
CA MET A 354 -2.69 -5.15 23.13
C MET A 354 -1.65 -5.57 22.09
N ILE A 355 -1.32 -4.70 21.13
CA ILE A 355 -0.28 -4.97 20.11
C ILE A 355 1.09 -5.15 20.78
N ALA A 356 1.43 -4.30 21.75
CA ALA A 356 2.67 -4.39 22.51
C ALA A 356 2.77 -5.69 23.31
N ALA A 357 1.68 -6.14 23.95
CA ALA A 357 1.64 -7.39 24.71
C ALA A 357 1.92 -8.61 23.82
N ASN A 358 1.36 -8.64 22.61
CA ASN A 358 1.62 -9.70 21.62
C ASN A 358 3.06 -9.70 21.11
N SER A 359 3.76 -8.56 21.23
CA SER A 359 5.16 -8.40 20.80
C SER A 359 6.18 -8.74 21.88
N LYS A 360 5.76 -9.19 23.09
CA LYS A 360 6.69 -9.55 24.17
C LYS A 360 7.62 -10.71 23.80
N ASN A 361 7.12 -11.64 22.98
CA ASN A 361 7.81 -12.87 22.58
C ASN A 361 8.56 -12.75 21.24
N ILE A 362 8.40 -11.62 20.53
CA ILE A 362 9.24 -11.17 19.41
C ILE A 362 10.45 -10.47 20.00
#